data_AF-A0A378ZXX5-F1
#
_entry.id   AF-A0A378ZXX5-F1
#
_cell.length_a   1.000
_cell.length_b   1.000
_cell.length_c   1.000
_cell.angle_alpha   90.00
_cell.angle_beta   90.00
_cell.angle_gamma   90.00
#
_symmetry.space_group_name_H-M   'P 1'
#
loop_
_entity.id
_entity.type
_entity.pdbx_description
1 polymer ?
#
loop_
_entity_poly.entity_id
_entity_poly.type
_entity_poly.pdbx_seq_one_letter_code
_entity_poly.pdbx_strand_id
1 'polypeptide(L)'
;MYLWRRTNGYCFQLRVPKKYQVYLRSTPLRVFLGSIDKRSAARIATILAAHAFKSMSAAEDMDRKALESSLKALSAELQLLEKKRRISALKALQLQTDVEQSLIDKSDSKTHDLSEWSLSEESKYALQSADKETALKNAYAATLERLNFLKGVLEKDQIAAESEKIGLHSALRTVASLHTMSPATTQLPQNVPQAAAEALSVTEDVDDGEITANTRLSIAAEVVLSARRRAKGDGSAPDRYQERLETAVAAFIDVIGDLPLRKYLPIHMQDFATVMAEIPRNRSKYPEFKGVPLRKIAEKNRKRKPSLPCLGVTTIQGTVSEVLNLWGRVTAGIDGVKDLKSYRIVMPSAATKRTVREGLPTVHLNKWITAAAAQKPRDAHKRWLPMVGMLTGMRLGEIVWLQVSDLAELDGHTVIDLRRPLVIDRKEVDRRLKTETSPRIVGLPSFLIEAGFVDYARNVRKRGFVFSAFHTADDPADAASKQMTNWMKKLGIHERQRQTFHSLRHNAKHWYANEFGERTADRQLGHAPANVSRSYGFPVLQSEEIEKIAAMPIPRGLDLSPFGS
;
A
#
# COMPACT_ATOMS: atom_id res chain seq x y z
N MET A 1 11.15 18.62 34.12
CA MET A 1 10.84 19.15 32.77
C MET A 1 12.15 19.24 31.99
N TYR A 2 12.24 18.64 30.80
CA TYR A 2 13.50 18.46 30.04
C TYR A 2 13.91 19.69 29.21
N LEU A 3 13.47 20.88 29.61
CA LEU A 3 13.55 22.10 28.81
C LEU A 3 14.26 23.20 29.61
N TRP A 4 15.24 23.84 28.99
CA TRP A 4 16.03 24.92 29.58
C TRP A 4 16.08 26.12 28.63
N ARG A 5 15.90 27.34 29.15
CA ARG A 5 15.89 28.58 28.36
C ARG A 5 17.29 29.20 28.35
N ARG A 6 17.77 29.60 27.17
CA ARG A 6 19.00 30.37 26.95
C ARG A 6 18.65 31.73 26.33
N THR A 7 19.63 32.63 26.28
CA THR A 7 19.50 33.96 25.67
C THR A 7 19.12 33.89 24.18
N ASN A 8 19.51 32.83 23.48
CA ASN A 8 19.28 32.62 22.05
C ASN A 8 18.26 31.52 21.70
N GLY A 9 17.42 31.08 22.65
CA GLY A 9 16.37 30.09 22.40
C GLY A 9 16.23 29.03 23.49
N TYR A 10 15.68 27.87 23.13
CA TYR A 10 15.46 26.77 24.06
C TYR A 10 16.46 25.62 23.84
N CYS A 11 16.75 24.86 24.91
CA CYS A 11 17.62 23.70 24.89
C CYS A 11 16.94 22.54 25.61
N PHE A 12 16.98 21.36 25.00
CA PHE A 12 16.65 20.11 25.65
C PHE A 12 17.81 19.68 26.55
N GLN A 13 17.51 19.31 27.79
CA GLN A 13 18.49 18.75 28.72
C GLN A 13 17.92 17.55 29.48
N LEU A 14 18.62 16.43 29.43
CA LEU A 14 18.28 15.20 30.14
C LEU A 14 19.45 14.72 30.99
N ARG A 15 19.24 14.52 32.30
CA ARG A 15 20.23 13.90 33.18
C ARG A 15 20.21 12.38 32.97
N VAL A 16 21.38 11.79 32.74
CA VAL A 16 21.53 10.35 32.55
C VAL A 16 21.25 9.62 33.87
N PRO A 17 20.28 8.67 33.92
CA PRO A 17 20.02 7.87 35.12
C PRO A 17 21.24 7.02 35.52
N LYS A 18 21.43 6.79 36.84
CA LYS A 18 22.61 6.08 37.38
C LYS A 18 22.91 4.75 36.67
N LYS A 19 21.87 3.96 36.38
CA LYS A 19 21.97 2.67 35.67
C LYS A 19 22.71 2.76 34.34
N TYR A 20 22.57 3.87 33.61
CA TYR A 20 23.13 4.04 32.26
C TYR A 20 24.43 4.86 32.25
N GLN A 21 24.90 5.35 33.41
CA GLN A 21 26.09 6.22 33.48
C GLN A 21 27.39 5.47 33.16
N VAL A 22 27.42 4.15 33.30
CA VAL A 22 28.57 3.30 32.95
C VAL A 22 28.93 3.46 31.47
N TYR A 23 27.91 3.46 30.59
CA TYR A 23 28.08 3.57 29.14
C TYR A 23 27.97 5.02 28.63
N LEU A 24 27.06 5.80 29.22
CA LEU A 24 26.73 7.13 28.73
C LEU A 24 27.41 8.27 29.49
N ARG A 25 28.18 8.00 30.56
CA ARG A 25 28.77 9.01 31.46
C ARG A 25 27.70 9.83 32.22
N SER A 26 28.14 10.54 33.26
CA SER A 26 27.27 11.33 34.15
C SER A 26 26.85 12.70 33.58
N THR A 27 27.48 13.15 32.49
CA THR A 27 27.20 14.45 31.86
C THR A 27 25.82 14.45 31.19
N PRO A 28 24.96 15.47 31.44
CA PRO A 28 23.64 15.56 30.82
C PRO A 28 23.69 15.55 29.29
N LEU A 29 22.71 14.92 28.66
CA LEU A 29 22.48 15.01 27.21
C LEU A 29 21.84 16.36 26.89
N ARG A 30 22.38 17.06 25.88
CA ARG A 30 21.93 18.42 25.51
C ARG A 30 21.71 18.53 24.01
N VAL A 31 20.56 19.09 23.62
CA VAL A 31 20.23 19.40 22.21
C VAL A 31 19.63 20.79 22.11
N PHE A 32 20.20 21.65 21.27
CA PHE A 32 19.69 23.00 21.07
C PHE A 32 18.43 22.98 20.19
N LEU A 33 17.33 23.56 20.70
CA LEU A 33 16.02 23.58 20.05
C LEU A 33 15.75 24.87 19.25
N GLY A 34 16.66 25.84 19.28
CA GLY A 34 16.53 27.08 18.54
C GLY A 34 15.51 28.07 19.12
N SER A 35 15.26 29.14 18.37
CA SER A 35 14.32 30.23 18.71
C SER A 35 12.88 29.88 18.33
N ILE A 36 12.35 28.82 18.94
CA ILE A 36 10.95 28.41 18.81
C ILE A 36 10.13 28.89 20.01
N ASP A 37 8.80 28.86 19.89
CA ASP A 37 7.93 29.30 20.98
C ASP A 37 7.98 28.31 22.15
N LYS A 38 7.70 28.78 23.37
CA LYS A 38 7.82 27.98 24.60
C LYS A 38 7.00 26.68 24.54
N ARG A 39 5.81 26.72 23.92
CA ARG A 39 4.89 25.58 23.88
C ARG A 39 5.41 24.50 22.95
N SER A 40 5.93 24.90 21.80
CA SER A 40 6.53 23.98 20.84
C SER A 40 7.87 23.42 21.35
N ALA A 41 8.68 24.26 22.00
CA ALA A 41 9.91 23.81 22.65
C ALA A 41 9.66 22.74 23.72
N ALA A 42 8.64 22.93 24.55
CA ALA A 42 8.23 21.94 25.55
C ALA A 42 7.79 20.62 24.92
N ARG A 43 7.03 20.66 23.82
CA ARG A 43 6.62 19.45 23.09
C ARG A 43 7.80 18.68 22.53
N ILE A 44 8.71 19.38 21.84
CA ILE A 44 9.91 18.76 21.26
C ILE A 44 10.78 18.15 22.37
N ALA A 45 10.98 18.87 23.47
CA ALA A 45 11.76 18.35 24.61
C ALA A 45 11.15 17.07 25.22
N THR A 46 9.82 16.96 25.29
CA THR A 46 9.15 15.74 25.78
C THR A 46 9.36 14.56 24.83
N ILE A 47 9.28 14.79 23.52
CA ILE A 47 9.51 13.73 22.51
C ILE A 47 10.96 13.27 22.54
N LEU A 48 11.92 14.19 22.64
CA LEU A 48 13.35 13.86 22.75
C LEU A 48 13.65 13.07 24.03
N ALA A 49 13.00 13.38 25.15
CA ALA A 49 13.15 12.60 26.38
C ALA A 49 12.65 11.16 26.20
N ALA A 50 11.46 10.98 25.62
CA ALA A 50 10.89 9.67 25.37
C ALA A 50 11.80 8.82 24.46
N HIS A 51 12.32 9.41 23.40
CA HIS A 51 13.28 8.75 22.50
C HIS A 51 14.58 8.37 23.20
N ALA A 52 15.11 9.26 24.06
CA ALA A 52 16.33 8.99 24.82
C ALA A 52 16.14 7.81 25.79
N PHE A 53 15.02 7.76 26.51
CA PHE A 53 14.73 6.65 27.44
C PHE A 53 14.53 5.32 26.72
N LYS A 54 13.82 5.32 25.57
CA LYS A 54 13.66 4.12 24.74
C LYS A 54 15.00 3.60 24.23
N SER A 55 15.87 4.50 23.77
CA SER A 55 17.19 4.12 23.27
C SER A 55 18.07 3.55 24.39
N MET A 56 18.00 4.14 25.59
CA MET A 56 18.67 3.64 26.80
C MET A 56 18.18 2.27 27.25
N SER A 57 16.90 1.95 27.06
CA SER A 57 16.34 0.65 27.46
C SER A 57 16.53 -0.45 26.43
N ALA A 58 16.80 -0.12 25.16
CA ALA A 58 16.82 -1.08 24.06
C ALA A 58 18.21 -1.71 23.79
N ALA A 59 19.29 -1.12 24.30
CA ALA A 59 20.64 -1.61 24.05
C ALA A 59 21.48 -1.56 25.34
N GLU A 60 22.03 -2.72 25.74
CA GLU A 60 22.84 -2.85 26.95
C GLU A 60 24.19 -2.11 26.84
N ASP A 61 24.76 -2.01 25.63
CA ASP A 61 26.03 -1.31 25.35
C ASP A 61 25.86 -0.11 24.38
N MET A 62 24.95 0.81 24.68
CA MET A 62 24.69 1.95 23.80
C MET A 62 25.82 2.99 23.79
N ASP A 63 26.35 3.31 22.59
CA ASP A 63 27.30 4.41 22.39
C ASP A 63 26.64 5.79 22.57
N ARG A 64 27.25 6.61 23.43
CA ARG A 64 26.83 8.00 23.70
C ARG A 64 26.79 8.84 22.44
N LYS A 65 27.78 8.71 21.53
CA LYS A 65 27.81 9.51 20.30
C LYS A 65 26.65 9.16 19.38
N ALA A 66 26.33 7.87 19.26
CA ALA A 66 25.15 7.41 18.51
C ALA A 66 23.83 7.98 19.08
N LEU A 67 23.66 7.96 20.41
CA LEU A 67 22.48 8.54 21.06
C LEU A 67 22.38 10.05 20.85
N GLU A 68 23.48 10.79 21.03
CA GLU A 68 23.50 12.24 20.80
C GLU A 68 23.21 12.59 19.34
N SER A 69 23.74 11.81 18.39
CA SER A 69 23.46 11.97 16.96
C SER A 69 21.98 11.73 16.64
N SER A 70 21.41 10.66 17.19
CA SER A 70 19.98 10.32 17.03
C SER A 70 19.06 11.41 17.59
N LEU A 71 19.38 11.96 18.76
CA LEU A 71 18.60 13.06 19.36
C LEU A 71 18.71 14.36 18.56
N LYS A 72 19.88 14.66 17.98
CA LYS A 72 20.05 15.82 17.09
C LYS A 72 19.26 15.66 15.80
N ALA A 73 19.30 14.49 15.18
CA ALA A 73 18.54 14.19 13.97
C ALA A 73 17.03 14.33 14.19
N LEU A 74 16.51 13.73 15.28
CA LEU A 74 15.10 13.82 15.64
C LEU A 74 14.68 15.27 15.96
N SER A 75 15.54 16.05 16.63
CA SER A 75 15.27 17.47 16.89
C SER A 75 15.18 18.28 15.59
N ALA A 76 16.08 18.05 14.63
CA ALA A 76 16.09 18.75 13.34
C ALA A 76 14.82 18.43 12.52
N GLU A 77 14.37 17.17 12.53
CA GLU A 77 13.13 16.76 11.87
C GLU A 77 11.90 17.43 12.49
N LEU A 78 11.81 17.45 13.81
CA LEU A 78 10.70 18.10 14.53
C LEU A 78 10.66 19.61 14.30
N GLN A 79 11.83 20.28 14.26
CA GLN A 79 11.93 21.70 13.91
C GLN A 79 11.50 21.98 12.46
N LEU A 80 11.87 21.11 11.51
CA LEU A 80 11.46 21.25 10.12
C LEU A 80 9.94 21.14 9.97
N LEU A 81 9.33 20.19 10.69
CA LEU A 81 7.88 20.02 10.71
C LEU A 81 7.18 21.24 11.32
N GLU A 82 7.73 21.81 12.39
CA GLU A 82 7.19 23.02 13.00
C GLU A 82 7.31 24.25 12.07
N LYS A 83 8.45 24.40 11.37
CA LYS A 83 8.64 25.45 10.37
C LYS A 83 7.64 25.31 9.21
N LYS A 84 7.42 24.09 8.72
CA LYS A 84 6.39 23.81 7.70
C LYS A 84 4.99 24.18 8.18
N ARG A 85 4.65 23.83 9.43
CA ARG A 85 3.36 24.21 10.04
C ARG A 85 3.16 25.72 10.10
N ARG A 86 4.19 26.48 10.53
CA ARG A 86 4.12 27.95 10.58
C ARG A 86 3.95 28.57 9.20
N ILE A 87 4.68 28.09 8.20
CA ILE A 87 4.54 28.56 6.81
C ILE A 87 3.14 28.26 6.28
N SER A 88 2.60 27.07 6.55
CA SER A 88 1.23 26.71 6.16
C SER A 88 0.18 27.58 6.86
N ALA A 89 0.35 27.87 8.15
CA ALA A 89 -0.55 28.74 8.90
C ALA A 89 -0.53 30.19 8.39
N LEU A 90 0.65 30.72 8.07
CA LEU A 90 0.80 32.06 7.48
C LEU A 90 0.15 32.13 6.08
N LYS A 91 0.34 31.10 5.25
CA LYS A 91 -0.31 31.03 3.94
C LYS A 91 -1.83 30.97 4.04
N ALA A 92 -2.36 30.23 5.02
CA ALA A 92 -3.80 30.17 5.25
C ALA A 92 -4.37 31.53 5.70
N LEU A 93 -3.66 32.25 6.56
CA LEU A 93 -4.04 33.59 6.99
C LEU A 93 -4.02 34.58 5.82
N GLN A 94 -2.97 34.54 5.00
CA GLN A 94 -2.85 35.40 3.81
C GLN A 94 -3.96 35.11 2.78
N LEU A 95 -4.31 33.84 2.57
CA LEU A 95 -5.45 33.45 1.74
C LEU A 95 -6.80 33.93 2.30
N GLN A 96 -6.99 33.96 3.62
CA GLN A 96 -8.20 34.53 4.22
C GLN A 96 -8.28 36.03 3.97
N THR A 97 -7.16 36.75 4.11
CA THR A 97 -7.10 38.18 3.80
C THR A 97 -7.34 38.46 2.31
N ASP A 98 -6.77 37.66 1.41
CA ASP A 98 -6.99 37.79 -0.05
C ASP A 98 -8.46 37.54 -0.43
N VAL A 99 -9.12 36.57 0.23
CA VAL A 99 -10.56 36.31 0.04
C VAL A 99 -11.41 37.47 0.56
N GLU A 100 -11.14 37.98 1.75
CA GLU A 100 -11.84 39.14 2.31
C GLU A 100 -11.68 40.38 1.42
N GLN A 101 -10.47 40.66 0.93
CA GLN A 101 -10.19 41.76 0.01
C GLN A 101 -10.96 41.60 -1.31
N SER A 102 -11.00 40.38 -1.86
CA SER A 102 -11.74 40.10 -3.11
C SER A 102 -13.26 40.21 -2.96
N LEU A 103 -13.79 39.97 -1.76
CA LEU A 103 -15.21 40.16 -1.44
C LEU A 103 -15.56 41.65 -1.32
N ILE A 104 -14.65 42.46 -0.79
CA ILE A 104 -14.77 43.92 -0.73
C ILE A 104 -14.74 44.50 -2.16
N ASP A 105 -13.76 44.12 -2.98
CA ASP A 105 -13.61 44.60 -4.37
C ASP A 105 -14.82 44.23 -5.26
N LYS A 106 -15.46 43.07 -5.02
CA LYS A 106 -16.67 42.63 -5.74
C LYS A 106 -17.95 43.32 -5.24
N SER A 107 -17.94 43.91 -4.04
CA SER A 107 -19.11 44.65 -3.51
C SER A 107 -19.26 46.06 -4.10
N ASP A 108 -18.18 46.61 -4.66
CA ASP A 108 -18.15 47.94 -5.27
C ASP A 108 -18.48 47.93 -6.79
N SER A 109 -18.46 46.78 -7.46
CA SER A 109 -18.83 46.69 -8.87
C SER A 109 -20.34 46.45 -9.05
N LYS A 110 -21.12 47.54 -9.18
CA LYS A 110 -22.51 47.45 -9.67
C LYS A 110 -22.51 47.07 -11.16
N THR A 111 -22.62 45.78 -11.48
CA THR A 111 -23.36 45.25 -12.66
C THR A 111 -23.24 43.73 -12.84
N HIS A 112 -24.37 43.12 -13.21
CA HIS A 112 -24.59 41.90 -14.02
C HIS A 112 -24.78 40.50 -13.40
N ASP A 113 -25.98 39.99 -13.71
CA ASP A 113 -26.37 38.70 -14.32
C ASP A 113 -26.06 37.37 -13.58
N LEU A 114 -27.14 36.65 -13.26
CA LEU A 114 -27.16 35.41 -12.46
C LEU A 114 -27.25 34.14 -13.34
N SER A 115 -26.65 34.15 -14.54
CA SER A 115 -26.80 33.06 -15.51
C SER A 115 -25.48 32.51 -16.07
N GLU A 116 -24.42 32.42 -15.27
CA GLU A 116 -23.26 31.57 -15.61
C GLU A 116 -22.44 31.21 -14.36
N TRP A 117 -22.83 30.16 -13.63
CA TRP A 117 -22.00 29.67 -12.51
C TRP A 117 -20.86 28.79 -13.02
N SER A 118 -19.91 29.42 -13.72
CA SER A 118 -18.59 28.85 -13.96
C SER A 118 -17.79 28.96 -12.65
N LEU A 119 -17.39 27.84 -12.07
CA LEU A 119 -16.47 27.80 -10.92
C LEU A 119 -15.19 28.58 -11.29
N SER A 120 -15.06 29.80 -10.77
CA SER A 120 -13.88 30.65 -10.99
C SER A 120 -12.60 29.93 -10.55
N GLU A 121 -11.47 30.27 -11.15
CA GLU A 121 -10.15 29.69 -10.79
C GLU A 121 -9.86 29.85 -9.29
N GLU A 122 -10.42 30.87 -8.64
CA GLU A 122 -10.38 31.09 -7.18
C GLU A 122 -11.05 29.96 -6.40
N SER A 123 -12.19 29.43 -6.88
CA SER A 123 -12.92 28.32 -6.26
C SER A 123 -12.17 26.99 -6.38
N LYS A 124 -11.48 26.77 -7.51
CA LYS A 124 -10.61 25.60 -7.72
C LYS A 124 -9.37 25.65 -6.82
N TYR A 125 -8.83 26.85 -6.57
CA TYR A 125 -7.67 27.04 -5.71
C TYR A 125 -8.03 26.90 -4.22
N ALA A 126 -9.21 27.39 -3.80
CA ALA A 126 -9.76 27.22 -2.46
C ALA A 126 -10.03 25.74 -2.11
N LEU A 127 -10.52 24.95 -3.07
CA LEU A 127 -10.67 23.48 -2.90
C LEU A 127 -9.31 22.78 -2.72
N GLN A 128 -8.29 23.17 -3.49
CA GLN A 128 -6.94 22.60 -3.37
C GLN A 128 -6.21 23.00 -2.08
N SER A 129 -6.48 24.18 -1.51
CA SER A 129 -5.91 24.63 -0.24
C SER A 129 -6.62 23.98 0.95
N ALA A 130 -7.94 23.84 0.89
CA ALA A 130 -8.75 23.09 1.86
C ALA A 130 -8.34 21.60 1.92
N ASP A 131 -8.06 20.98 0.78
CA ASP A 131 -7.53 19.60 0.71
C ASP A 131 -6.16 19.47 1.38
N LYS A 132 -5.28 20.47 1.24
CA LYS A 132 -3.96 20.48 1.88
C LYS A 132 -4.04 20.72 3.38
N GLU A 133 -4.93 21.60 3.83
CA GLU A 133 -5.17 21.84 5.26
C GLU A 133 -5.83 20.62 5.93
N THR A 134 -6.77 19.98 5.25
CA THR A 134 -7.42 18.73 5.68
C THR A 134 -6.39 17.60 5.72
N ALA A 135 -5.49 17.49 4.75
CA ALA A 135 -4.39 16.53 4.78
C ALA A 135 -3.43 16.76 5.95
N LEU A 136 -3.14 18.02 6.29
CA LEU A 136 -2.28 18.40 7.43
C LEU A 136 -2.96 18.13 8.78
N LYS A 137 -4.27 18.46 8.92
CA LYS A 137 -5.08 18.13 10.10
C LYS A 137 -5.18 16.62 10.30
N ASN A 138 -5.37 15.85 9.22
CA ASN A 138 -5.42 14.39 9.25
C ASN A 138 -4.06 13.78 9.61
N ALA A 139 -2.96 14.34 9.10
CA ALA A 139 -1.61 13.90 9.48
C ALA A 139 -1.32 14.19 10.97
N TYR A 140 -1.82 15.30 11.50
CA TYR A 140 -1.68 15.69 12.90
C TYR A 140 -2.54 14.83 13.85
N ALA A 141 -3.78 14.55 13.48
CA ALA A 141 -4.65 13.63 14.21
C ALA A 141 -4.05 12.22 14.25
N ALA A 142 -3.51 11.74 13.12
CA ALA A 142 -2.82 10.45 13.06
C ALA A 142 -1.56 10.39 13.93
N THR A 143 -0.83 11.49 14.08
CA THR A 143 0.33 11.55 14.98
C THR A 143 -0.08 11.60 16.45
N LEU A 144 -1.14 12.35 16.80
CA LEU A 144 -1.69 12.37 18.16
C LEU A 144 -2.26 11.01 18.60
N GLU A 145 -3.00 10.33 17.72
CA GLU A 145 -3.52 8.99 18.00
C GLU A 145 -2.42 7.96 18.17
N ARG A 146 -1.36 8.04 17.34
CA ARG A 146 -0.16 7.19 17.52
C ARG A 146 0.52 7.43 18.86
N LEU A 147 0.59 8.68 19.32
CA LEU A 147 1.17 9.01 20.63
C LEU A 147 0.28 8.50 21.79
N ASN A 148 -1.04 8.57 21.65
CA ASN A 148 -1.98 8.03 22.65
C ASN A 148 -1.99 6.49 22.68
N PHE A 149 -1.85 5.84 21.53
CA PHE A 149 -1.65 4.39 21.45
C PHE A 149 -0.34 3.96 22.13
N LEU A 150 0.76 4.67 21.86
CA LEU A 150 2.04 4.40 22.52
C LEU A 150 1.97 4.61 24.04
N LYS A 151 1.18 5.59 24.50
CA LYS A 151 0.88 5.77 25.93
C LYS A 151 0.15 4.54 26.51
N GLY A 152 -0.87 4.02 25.82
CA GLY A 152 -1.61 2.83 26.28
C GLY A 152 -0.83 1.52 26.19
N VAL A 153 0.11 1.39 25.24
CA VAL A 153 1.05 0.25 25.18
C VAL A 153 2.06 0.32 26.32
N LEU A 154 2.58 1.50 26.65
CA LEU A 154 3.48 1.71 27.80
C LEU A 154 2.82 1.40 29.14
N GLU A 155 1.52 1.66 29.29
CA GLU A 155 0.74 1.30 30.49
C GLU A 155 0.52 -0.22 30.61
N LYS A 156 0.49 -0.96 29.48
CA LYS A 156 0.38 -2.43 29.46
C LYS A 156 1.72 -3.15 29.62
N ASP A 157 2.79 -2.60 29.04
CA ASP A 157 4.15 -3.16 29.12
C ASP A 157 4.72 -3.07 30.55
N GLN A 158 4.28 -2.12 31.39
CA GLN A 158 4.62 -2.11 32.82
C GLN A 158 4.09 -3.35 33.56
N ILE A 159 2.90 -3.82 33.21
CA ILE A 159 2.26 -5.00 33.84
C ILE A 159 2.87 -6.30 33.28
N ALA A 160 3.24 -6.32 32.00
CA ALA A 160 3.92 -7.47 31.36
C ALA A 160 5.40 -7.60 31.80
N ALA A 161 6.10 -6.49 31.99
CA ALA A 161 7.49 -6.49 32.47
C ALA A 161 7.60 -6.94 33.94
N GLU A 162 6.58 -6.71 34.78
CA GLU A 162 6.55 -7.23 36.16
C GLU A 162 6.34 -8.75 36.21
N SER A 163 5.54 -9.33 35.31
CA SER A 163 5.33 -10.79 35.26
C SER A 163 6.54 -11.55 34.71
N GLU A 164 7.22 -11.01 33.70
CA GLU A 164 8.49 -11.57 33.19
C GLU A 164 9.61 -11.51 34.22
N LYS A 165 9.67 -10.45 35.02
CA LYS A 165 10.68 -10.29 36.08
C LYS A 165 10.50 -11.30 37.22
N ILE A 166 9.26 -11.67 37.54
CA ILE A 166 8.96 -12.74 38.51
C ILE A 166 9.38 -14.11 37.94
N GLY A 167 9.11 -14.36 36.65
CA GLY A 167 9.54 -15.58 35.96
C GLY A 167 11.08 -15.72 35.88
N LEU A 168 11.79 -14.62 35.63
CA LEU A 168 13.25 -14.61 35.53
C LEU A 168 13.93 -14.83 36.89
N HIS A 169 13.35 -14.29 37.98
CA HIS A 169 13.85 -14.55 39.34
C HIS A 169 13.65 -16.00 39.80
N SER A 170 12.57 -16.66 39.34
CA SER A 170 12.35 -18.09 39.54
C SER A 170 13.43 -18.92 38.82
N ALA A 171 13.71 -18.63 37.54
CA ALA A 171 14.71 -19.34 36.75
C ALA A 171 16.15 -19.15 37.30
N LEU A 172 16.51 -17.94 37.73
CA LEU A 172 17.83 -17.65 38.29
C LEU A 172 18.08 -18.38 39.63
N ARG A 173 17.05 -18.62 40.43
CA ARG A 173 17.17 -19.37 41.69
C ARG A 173 17.47 -20.86 41.42
N THR A 174 16.89 -21.42 40.36
CA THR A 174 17.12 -22.80 39.90
C THR A 174 18.53 -22.99 39.32
N VAL A 175 19.03 -21.99 38.58
CA VAL A 175 20.40 -22.01 38.03
C VAL A 175 21.45 -21.83 39.13
N ALA A 176 21.17 -21.00 40.14
CA ALA A 176 22.08 -20.81 41.28
C ALA A 176 22.25 -22.08 42.14
N SER A 177 21.22 -22.95 42.22
CA SER A 177 21.35 -24.25 42.88
C SER A 177 22.20 -25.28 42.11
N LEU A 178 22.53 -25.02 40.84
CA LEU A 178 23.30 -25.92 39.97
C LEU A 178 24.79 -25.54 39.85
N HIS A 179 25.26 -24.49 40.56
CA HIS A 179 26.60 -23.92 40.38
C HIS A 179 27.50 -23.97 41.64
N THR A 180 27.27 -24.90 42.57
CA THR A 180 28.19 -25.17 43.68
C THR A 180 29.01 -26.45 43.48
N MET A 181 29.88 -26.47 42.47
CA MET A 181 31.06 -27.35 42.39
C MET A 181 32.19 -26.56 41.69
N SER A 182 33.35 -26.46 42.35
CA SER A 182 34.48 -25.56 42.04
C SER A 182 35.70 -26.34 41.46
N PRO A 183 36.89 -25.77 41.18
CA PRO A 183 37.42 -25.62 39.81
C PRO A 183 38.88 -26.11 39.63
N ALA A 184 39.48 -25.95 38.44
CA ALA A 184 40.93 -25.82 38.30
C ALA A 184 41.37 -25.00 37.07
N THR A 185 42.30 -24.08 37.33
CA THR A 185 42.91 -23.02 36.51
C THR A 185 44.16 -23.52 35.79
N THR A 186 44.58 -22.94 34.65
CA THR A 186 45.97 -22.47 34.36
C THR A 186 46.04 -21.73 33.01
N GLN A 187 46.86 -20.66 32.98
CA GLN A 187 47.02 -19.62 31.96
C GLN A 187 48.09 -19.92 30.89
N LEU A 188 48.02 -19.13 29.80
CA LEU A 188 48.98 -18.96 28.69
C LEU A 188 50.24 -18.16 29.09
N PRO A 189 51.28 -18.13 28.22
CA PRO A 189 51.82 -16.82 27.83
C PRO A 189 52.16 -16.63 26.34
N GLN A 190 52.17 -15.36 25.93
CA GLN A 190 52.51 -14.78 24.62
C GLN A 190 54.02 -14.43 24.53
N ASN A 191 54.68 -14.58 23.37
CA ASN A 191 55.18 -13.49 22.49
C ASN A 191 56.16 -13.96 21.38
N VAL A 192 56.23 -13.13 20.32
CA VAL A 192 56.69 -13.32 18.91
C VAL A 192 58.20 -13.06 18.71
N PRO A 193 58.84 -13.44 17.58
CA PRO A 193 59.12 -12.42 16.55
C PRO A 193 58.95 -12.86 15.07
N GLN A 194 58.76 -11.83 14.23
CA GLN A 194 58.32 -11.79 12.84
C GLN A 194 59.49 -11.88 11.84
N ALA A 195 59.38 -12.67 10.76
CA ALA A 195 60.19 -12.50 9.55
C ALA A 195 59.57 -13.18 8.30
N ALA A 196 59.72 -12.48 7.18
CA ALA A 196 59.67 -12.91 5.78
C ALA A 196 58.30 -13.27 5.16
N ALA A 197 57.90 -12.39 4.25
CA ALA A 197 56.87 -12.61 3.25
C ALA A 197 57.34 -13.62 2.21
N GLU A 198 56.50 -14.59 1.89
CA GLU A 198 56.48 -15.26 0.60
C GLU A 198 55.05 -15.66 0.25
N ALA A 199 54.71 -15.42 -1.01
CA ALA A 199 53.38 -15.42 -1.58
C ALA A 199 52.70 -16.80 -1.44
N LEU A 200 51.61 -16.86 -0.68
CA LEU A 200 50.63 -17.92 -0.76
C LEU A 200 49.41 -17.39 -1.51
N SER A 201 49.27 -17.88 -2.74
CA SER A 201 48.02 -17.84 -3.49
C SER A 201 46.93 -18.50 -2.62
N VAL A 202 46.10 -17.67 -2.00
CA VAL A 202 44.82 -18.13 -1.48
C VAL A 202 43.98 -18.44 -2.70
N THR A 203 43.88 -19.73 -3.04
CA THR A 203 42.72 -20.23 -3.75
C THR A 203 41.54 -20.03 -2.82
N GLU A 204 40.88 -18.88 -2.94
CA GLU A 204 39.58 -18.67 -2.34
C GLU A 204 38.66 -19.73 -2.94
N ASP A 205 38.12 -20.59 -2.09
CA ASP A 205 36.96 -21.40 -2.40
C ASP A 205 35.82 -20.43 -2.75
N VAL A 206 35.65 -20.17 -4.05
CA VAL A 206 34.57 -19.34 -4.58
C VAL A 206 33.26 -20.08 -4.35
N ASP A 207 32.45 -19.57 -3.42
CA ASP A 207 31.07 -19.99 -3.25
C ASP A 207 30.31 -19.65 -4.55
N ASP A 208 29.71 -20.66 -5.20
CA ASP A 208 29.07 -20.61 -6.53
C ASP A 208 27.85 -19.64 -6.64
N GLY A 209 27.67 -18.74 -5.68
CA GLY A 209 26.56 -17.78 -5.58
C GLY A 209 26.94 -16.34 -5.24
N GLU A 210 28.22 -15.98 -5.10
CA GLU A 210 28.59 -14.63 -4.69
C GLU A 210 28.34 -13.59 -5.81
N ILE A 211 27.37 -12.71 -5.58
CA ILE A 211 27.09 -11.59 -6.50
C ILE A 211 28.10 -10.49 -6.21
N THR A 212 28.97 -10.21 -7.19
CA THR A 212 29.94 -9.11 -7.12
C THR A 212 29.54 -7.96 -8.05
N ALA A 213 30.20 -6.81 -7.92
CA ALA A 213 30.00 -5.67 -8.84
C ALA A 213 30.30 -5.99 -10.32
N ASN A 214 30.99 -7.10 -10.59
CA ASN A 214 31.36 -7.57 -11.92
C ASN A 214 30.38 -8.58 -12.50
N THR A 215 29.50 -9.16 -11.68
CA THR A 215 28.47 -10.11 -12.11
C THR A 215 27.50 -9.42 -13.09
N ARG A 216 27.09 -10.13 -14.14
CA ARG A 216 26.10 -9.63 -15.09
C ARG A 216 24.71 -9.58 -14.46
N LEU A 217 23.88 -8.63 -14.87
CA LEU A 217 22.53 -8.49 -14.32
C LEU A 217 21.67 -9.74 -14.54
N SER A 218 21.78 -10.41 -15.69
CA SER A 218 21.06 -11.66 -15.97
C SER A 218 21.32 -12.74 -14.91
N ILE A 219 22.60 -12.95 -14.59
CA ILE A 219 23.06 -13.95 -13.61
C ILE A 219 22.62 -13.55 -12.20
N ALA A 220 22.88 -12.30 -11.82
CA ALA A 220 22.54 -11.79 -10.50
C ALA A 220 21.02 -11.79 -10.24
N ALA A 221 20.22 -11.46 -11.28
CA ALA A 221 18.78 -11.54 -11.23
C ALA A 221 18.29 -12.97 -11.02
N GLU A 222 18.85 -13.95 -11.73
CA GLU A 222 18.45 -15.35 -11.61
C GLU A 222 18.71 -15.91 -10.21
N VAL A 223 19.78 -15.50 -9.53
CA VAL A 223 20.02 -15.86 -8.12
C VAL A 223 18.86 -15.41 -7.22
N VAL A 224 18.41 -14.15 -7.36
CA VAL A 224 17.30 -13.60 -6.57
C VAL A 224 15.96 -14.25 -6.96
N LEU A 225 15.74 -14.45 -8.26
CA LEU A 225 14.50 -15.04 -8.80
C LEU A 225 14.38 -16.51 -8.41
N SER A 226 15.45 -17.30 -8.48
CA SER A 226 15.49 -18.71 -8.07
C SER A 226 15.33 -18.88 -6.56
N ALA A 227 15.96 -18.04 -5.74
CA ALA A 227 15.76 -18.01 -4.30
C ALA A 227 14.28 -17.76 -3.95
N ARG A 228 13.63 -16.86 -4.70
CA ARG A 228 12.19 -16.59 -4.54
C ARG A 228 11.31 -17.75 -4.98
N ARG A 229 11.61 -18.42 -6.10
CA ARG A 229 10.90 -19.64 -6.54
C ARG A 229 11.00 -20.72 -5.46
N ARG A 230 12.20 -20.99 -4.93
CA ARG A 230 12.44 -21.94 -3.84
C ARG A 230 11.64 -21.61 -2.58
N ALA A 231 11.65 -20.34 -2.16
CA ALA A 231 10.89 -19.90 -0.97
C ALA A 231 9.37 -20.09 -1.11
N LYS A 232 8.83 -20.13 -2.34
CA LYS A 232 7.42 -20.42 -2.60
C LYS A 232 7.09 -21.90 -2.78
N GLY A 233 8.09 -22.75 -3.01
CA GLY A 233 7.93 -24.18 -3.28
C GLY A 233 7.44 -24.50 -4.70
N ASP A 234 7.97 -25.58 -5.27
CA ASP A 234 7.74 -25.99 -6.67
C ASP A 234 6.30 -26.48 -6.97
N GLY A 235 5.48 -26.66 -5.94
CA GLY A 235 4.06 -27.02 -6.06
C GLY A 235 3.07 -25.85 -5.95
N SER A 236 3.57 -24.61 -5.87
CA SER A 236 2.70 -23.43 -5.70
C SER A 236 2.02 -23.02 -7.02
N ALA A 237 0.78 -22.51 -6.92
CA ALA A 237 0.05 -21.98 -8.07
C ALA A 237 0.86 -20.87 -8.79
N PRO A 238 0.63 -20.64 -10.11
CA PRO A 238 1.41 -19.68 -10.89
C PRO A 238 1.59 -18.32 -10.19
N ASP A 239 2.84 -17.94 -9.88
CA ASP A 239 3.14 -16.67 -9.23
C ASP A 239 3.17 -15.54 -10.27
N ARG A 240 2.01 -14.94 -10.52
CA ARG A 240 1.89 -13.76 -11.41
C ARG A 240 2.85 -12.61 -11.07
N TYR A 241 3.28 -12.49 -9.81
CA TYR A 241 4.25 -11.47 -9.43
C TYR A 241 5.67 -11.85 -9.86
N GLN A 242 6.04 -13.13 -9.72
CA GLN A 242 7.29 -13.67 -10.26
C GLN A 242 7.38 -13.46 -11.77
N GLU A 243 6.34 -13.83 -12.51
CA GLU A 243 6.29 -13.66 -13.97
C GLU A 243 6.46 -12.18 -14.38
N ARG A 244 5.87 -11.25 -13.62
CA ARG A 244 6.01 -9.81 -13.85
C ARG A 244 7.42 -9.31 -13.60
N LEU A 245 8.06 -9.76 -12.51
CA LEU A 245 9.45 -9.44 -12.22
C LEU A 245 10.37 -9.93 -13.34
N GLU A 246 10.23 -11.20 -13.74
CA GLU A 246 11.00 -11.82 -14.82
C GLU A 246 10.81 -11.06 -16.15
N THR A 247 9.56 -10.77 -16.50
CA THR A 247 9.23 -10.01 -17.72
C THR A 247 9.83 -8.60 -17.69
N ALA A 248 9.80 -7.92 -16.54
CA ALA A 248 10.32 -6.57 -16.39
C ALA A 248 11.84 -6.53 -16.54
N VAL A 249 12.53 -7.50 -15.94
CA VAL A 249 13.99 -7.61 -15.97
C VAL A 249 14.47 -8.01 -17.35
N ALA A 250 13.81 -8.98 -17.99
CA ALA A 250 14.08 -9.36 -19.37
C ALA A 250 13.89 -8.16 -20.33
N ALA A 251 12.84 -7.36 -20.13
CA ALA A 251 12.64 -6.14 -20.92
C ALA A 251 13.74 -5.09 -20.68
N PHE A 252 14.19 -4.93 -19.44
CA PHE A 252 15.28 -4.01 -19.12
C PHE A 252 16.61 -4.44 -19.75
N ILE A 253 16.93 -5.73 -19.68
CA ILE A 253 18.12 -6.32 -20.31
C ILE A 253 18.04 -6.21 -21.84
N ASP A 254 16.87 -6.43 -22.45
CA ASP A 254 16.69 -6.27 -23.89
C ASP A 254 16.96 -4.81 -24.33
N VAL A 255 16.49 -3.83 -23.56
CA VAL A 255 16.63 -2.41 -23.91
C VAL A 255 18.03 -1.86 -23.59
N ILE A 256 18.56 -2.10 -22.40
CA ILE A 256 19.83 -1.50 -21.95
C ILE A 256 21.04 -2.40 -22.27
N GLY A 257 20.82 -3.70 -22.38
CA GLY A 257 21.86 -4.72 -22.48
C GLY A 257 22.13 -5.42 -21.15
N ASP A 258 22.72 -6.61 -21.23
CA ASP A 258 23.19 -7.36 -20.07
C ASP A 258 24.63 -6.94 -19.72
N LEU A 259 24.75 -6.03 -18.76
CA LEU A 259 26.02 -5.44 -18.35
C LEU A 259 26.40 -5.94 -16.94
N PRO A 260 27.70 -5.89 -16.58
CA PRO A 260 28.12 -5.97 -15.19
C PRO A 260 27.42 -4.92 -14.32
N LEU A 261 27.06 -5.26 -13.08
CA LEU A 261 26.32 -4.37 -12.16
C LEU A 261 26.95 -2.97 -12.04
N ARG A 262 28.27 -2.88 -11.93
CA ARG A 262 29.00 -1.60 -11.83
C ARG A 262 28.82 -0.64 -13.02
N LYS A 263 28.41 -1.15 -14.19
CA LYS A 263 28.28 -0.35 -15.41
C LYS A 263 26.91 0.30 -15.56
N TYR A 264 25.91 -0.08 -14.76
CA TYR A 264 24.61 0.57 -14.83
C TYR A 264 24.65 1.93 -14.13
N LEU A 265 24.08 2.93 -14.81
CA LEU A 265 23.93 4.28 -14.30
C LEU A 265 22.44 4.58 -14.10
N PRO A 266 22.09 5.45 -13.13
CA PRO A 266 20.69 5.83 -12.90
C PRO A 266 19.96 6.34 -14.15
N ILE A 267 20.68 6.99 -15.08
CA ILE A 267 20.14 7.49 -16.35
C ILE A 267 19.63 6.36 -17.28
N HIS A 268 20.13 5.12 -17.15
CA HIS A 268 19.62 3.98 -17.92
C HIS A 268 18.14 3.71 -17.62
N MET A 269 17.65 4.06 -16.42
CA MET A 269 16.23 3.94 -16.10
C MET A 269 15.37 4.95 -16.87
N GLN A 270 15.91 6.14 -17.17
CA GLN A 270 15.22 7.12 -18.01
C GLN A 270 15.15 6.66 -19.46
N ASP A 271 16.26 6.15 -20.01
CA ASP A 271 16.30 5.58 -21.36
C ASP A 271 15.34 4.39 -21.49
N PHE A 272 15.35 3.48 -20.51
CA PHE A 272 14.40 2.37 -20.45
C PHE A 272 12.95 2.86 -20.47
N ALA A 273 12.59 3.82 -19.62
CA ALA A 273 11.23 4.37 -19.61
C ALA A 273 10.85 5.00 -20.96
N THR A 274 11.76 5.74 -21.59
CA THR A 274 11.58 6.38 -22.90
C THR A 274 11.31 5.37 -24.01
N VAL A 275 12.12 4.31 -24.11
CA VAL A 275 11.90 3.25 -25.10
C VAL A 275 10.58 2.54 -24.86
N MET A 276 10.27 2.21 -23.59
CA MET A 276 9.03 1.53 -23.22
C MET A 276 7.77 2.34 -23.60
N ALA A 277 7.86 3.67 -23.64
CA ALA A 277 6.76 4.54 -24.07
C ALA A 277 6.43 4.45 -25.56
N GLU A 278 7.38 4.02 -26.40
CA GLU A 278 7.18 3.85 -27.84
C GLU A 278 6.76 2.43 -28.24
N ILE A 279 6.76 1.49 -27.30
CA ILE A 279 6.42 0.08 -27.56
C ILE A 279 4.90 -0.06 -27.75
N PRO A 280 4.44 -0.69 -28.85
CA PRO A 280 3.04 -1.01 -29.07
C PRO A 280 2.44 -1.90 -27.97
N ARG A 281 1.21 -1.59 -27.57
CA ARG A 281 0.40 -2.50 -26.75
C ARG A 281 0.10 -3.78 -27.52
N ASN A 282 0.05 -4.91 -26.83
CA ASN A 282 -0.21 -6.23 -27.42
C ASN A 282 0.76 -6.57 -28.57
N ARG A 283 2.03 -6.15 -28.48
CA ARG A 283 3.06 -6.40 -29.51
C ARG A 283 3.17 -7.86 -29.94
N SER A 284 2.87 -8.81 -29.05
CA SER A 284 2.87 -10.26 -29.32
C SER A 284 1.86 -10.70 -30.39
N LYS A 285 0.83 -9.89 -30.68
CA LYS A 285 -0.16 -10.18 -31.73
C LYS A 285 0.29 -9.81 -33.14
N TYR A 286 1.40 -9.10 -33.27
CA TYR A 286 1.91 -8.59 -34.54
C TYR A 286 3.11 -9.43 -34.97
N PRO A 287 3.01 -10.21 -36.06
CA PRO A 287 4.11 -11.04 -36.53
C PRO A 287 5.40 -10.24 -36.79
N GLU A 288 5.28 -8.97 -37.20
CA GLU A 288 6.43 -8.11 -37.50
C GLU A 288 7.34 -7.77 -36.29
N PHE A 289 6.86 -8.05 -35.07
CA PHE A 289 7.58 -7.82 -33.82
C PHE A 289 8.07 -9.09 -33.13
N LYS A 290 7.74 -10.28 -33.66
CA LYS A 290 8.14 -11.54 -33.03
C LYS A 290 9.67 -11.71 -33.12
N GLY A 291 10.32 -11.91 -31.97
CA GLY A 291 11.78 -12.09 -31.89
C GLY A 291 12.60 -10.82 -32.18
N VAL A 292 11.96 -9.65 -32.28
CA VAL A 292 12.65 -8.38 -32.53
C VAL A 292 12.95 -7.71 -31.19
N PRO A 293 14.19 -7.20 -30.95
CA PRO A 293 14.52 -6.43 -29.75
C PRO A 293 13.60 -5.22 -29.57
N LEU A 294 13.29 -4.87 -28.31
CA LEU A 294 12.34 -3.83 -27.94
C LEU A 294 12.70 -2.46 -28.51
N ARG A 295 13.99 -2.10 -28.58
CA ARG A 295 14.43 -0.86 -29.25
C ARG A 295 14.06 -0.83 -30.73
N LYS A 296 14.30 -1.92 -31.46
CA LYS A 296 13.94 -2.03 -32.87
C LYS A 296 12.41 -2.02 -33.04
N ILE A 297 11.65 -2.59 -32.11
CA ILE A 297 10.18 -2.49 -32.11
C ILE A 297 9.73 -1.03 -31.94
N ALA A 298 10.29 -0.30 -30.97
CA ALA A 298 10.00 1.10 -30.75
C ALA A 298 10.29 1.94 -32.01
N GLU A 299 11.46 1.77 -32.62
CA GLU A 299 11.82 2.44 -33.86
C GLU A 299 10.87 2.11 -35.02
N LYS A 300 10.53 0.83 -35.21
CA LYS A 300 9.57 0.40 -36.23
C LYS A 300 8.20 1.06 -36.00
N ASN A 301 7.73 1.10 -34.76
CA ASN A 301 6.46 1.70 -34.43
C ASN A 301 6.46 3.23 -34.67
N ARG A 302 7.55 3.90 -34.30
CA ARG A 302 7.75 5.33 -34.53
C ARG A 302 7.74 5.70 -36.02
N LYS A 303 8.30 4.84 -36.88
CA LYS A 303 8.32 5.03 -38.34
C LYS A 303 7.00 4.63 -39.03
N ARG A 304 6.14 3.84 -38.37
CA ARG A 304 4.86 3.38 -38.92
C ARG A 304 3.85 4.53 -38.99
N LYS A 305 3.10 4.61 -40.10
CA LYS A 305 1.96 5.52 -40.26
C LYS A 305 0.69 4.73 -40.66
N PRO A 306 -0.39 4.76 -39.86
CA PRO A 306 -0.47 5.30 -38.50
C PRO A 306 0.34 4.45 -37.51
N SER A 307 0.89 5.09 -36.48
CA SER A 307 1.58 4.39 -35.39
C SER A 307 0.59 3.52 -34.60
N LEU A 308 1.08 2.42 -34.04
CA LEU A 308 0.27 1.59 -33.15
C LEU A 308 0.17 2.24 -31.76
N PRO A 309 -0.97 2.09 -31.07
CA PRO A 309 -1.11 2.61 -29.71
C PRO A 309 -0.11 1.95 -28.75
N CYS A 310 0.62 2.77 -27.99
CA CYS A 310 1.70 2.31 -27.11
C CYS A 310 1.25 1.89 -25.71
N LEU A 311 2.20 1.49 -24.88
CA LEU A 311 1.99 1.24 -23.45
C LEU A 311 1.53 2.50 -22.71
N GLY A 312 0.73 2.30 -21.66
CA GLY A 312 0.26 3.38 -20.79
C GLY A 312 1.27 3.73 -19.70
N VAL A 313 1.24 4.98 -19.23
CA VAL A 313 2.16 5.51 -18.19
C VAL A 313 2.22 4.59 -16.96
N THR A 314 1.07 4.09 -16.49
CA THR A 314 1.01 3.22 -15.30
C THR A 314 1.64 1.85 -15.53
N THR A 315 1.61 1.34 -16.76
CA THR A 315 2.29 0.07 -17.10
C THR A 315 3.79 0.26 -17.07
N ILE A 316 4.28 1.35 -17.67
CA ILE A 316 5.71 1.70 -17.70
C ILE A 316 6.23 1.93 -16.28
N GLN A 317 5.51 2.72 -15.48
CA GLN A 317 5.86 2.97 -14.08
C GLN A 317 5.92 1.67 -13.26
N GLY A 318 4.98 0.75 -13.48
CA GLY A 318 4.99 -0.57 -12.87
C GLY A 318 6.25 -1.36 -13.24
N THR A 319 6.55 -1.48 -14.54
CA THR A 319 7.75 -2.20 -15.03
C THR A 319 9.05 -1.58 -14.48
N VAL A 320 9.16 -0.26 -14.49
CA VAL A 320 10.30 0.48 -13.92
C VAL A 320 10.46 0.18 -12.43
N SER A 321 9.36 0.17 -11.68
CA SER A 321 9.37 -0.11 -10.23
C SER A 321 9.83 -1.54 -9.95
N GLU A 322 9.39 -2.52 -10.74
CA GLU A 322 9.83 -3.91 -10.59
C GLU A 322 11.33 -4.07 -10.84
N VAL A 323 11.88 -3.38 -11.84
CA VAL A 323 13.34 -3.36 -12.09
C VAL A 323 14.10 -2.73 -10.92
N LEU A 324 13.65 -1.59 -10.40
CA LEU A 324 14.28 -0.92 -9.24
C LEU A 324 14.17 -1.76 -7.96
N ASN A 325 13.09 -2.50 -7.79
CA ASN A 325 12.89 -3.40 -6.65
C ASN A 325 13.82 -4.60 -6.73
N LEU A 326 13.96 -5.22 -7.92
CA LEU A 326 14.94 -6.29 -8.12
C LEU A 326 16.36 -5.76 -7.92
N TRP A 327 16.70 -4.62 -8.52
CA TRP A 327 18.02 -3.99 -8.40
C TRP A 327 18.43 -3.84 -6.94
N GLY A 328 17.56 -3.26 -6.10
CA GLY A 328 17.86 -3.09 -4.68
C GLY A 328 18.05 -4.40 -3.90
N ARG A 329 17.51 -5.53 -4.38
CA ARG A 329 17.77 -6.86 -3.79
C ARG A 329 19.09 -7.43 -4.27
N VAL A 330 19.38 -7.27 -5.57
CA VAL A 330 20.61 -7.76 -6.20
C VAL A 330 21.85 -7.03 -5.68
N THR A 331 21.75 -5.72 -5.45
CA THR A 331 22.90 -4.90 -5.04
C THR A 331 23.00 -4.68 -3.53
N ALA A 332 22.18 -5.37 -2.75
CA ALA A 332 22.19 -5.24 -1.29
C ALA A 332 23.55 -5.73 -0.75
N GLY A 333 24.33 -4.82 -0.16
CA GLY A 333 25.65 -5.15 0.39
C GLY A 333 26.79 -5.21 -0.63
N ILE A 334 26.56 -4.82 -1.89
CA ILE A 334 27.62 -4.79 -2.92
C ILE A 334 28.21 -3.38 -3.05
N ASP A 335 29.50 -3.26 -2.77
CA ASP A 335 30.24 -2.02 -2.96
C ASP A 335 30.54 -1.73 -4.45
N GLY A 336 30.69 -0.45 -4.79
CA GLY A 336 31.08 -0.02 -6.14
C GLY A 336 29.95 -0.03 -7.18
N VAL A 337 28.71 -0.31 -6.78
CA VAL A 337 27.52 -0.26 -7.65
C VAL A 337 26.72 1.02 -7.41
N LYS A 338 26.13 1.60 -8.46
CA LYS A 338 25.32 2.81 -8.35
C LYS A 338 23.88 2.49 -7.93
N ASP A 339 23.31 3.34 -7.08
CA ASP A 339 21.89 3.25 -6.75
C ASP A 339 21.04 3.84 -7.88
N LEU A 340 20.35 2.97 -8.63
CA LEU A 340 19.46 3.38 -9.70
C LEU A 340 18.23 4.17 -9.21
N LYS A 341 17.91 4.14 -7.91
CA LYS A 341 16.81 4.94 -7.32
C LYS A 341 17.20 6.40 -7.09
N SER A 342 18.49 6.74 -7.15
CA SER A 342 19.00 8.09 -6.90
C SER A 342 18.57 9.13 -7.96
N TYR A 343 18.06 8.68 -9.11
CA TYR A 343 17.60 9.55 -10.19
C TYR A 343 16.08 9.60 -10.28
N ARG A 344 15.53 10.82 -10.35
CA ARG A 344 14.10 11.02 -10.55
C ARG A 344 13.74 10.80 -12.01
N ILE A 345 13.14 9.64 -12.30
CA ILE A 345 12.66 9.29 -13.64
C ILE A 345 11.45 10.17 -13.99
N VAL A 346 11.52 10.83 -15.15
CA VAL A 346 10.42 11.58 -15.74
C VAL A 346 9.67 10.66 -16.68
N MET A 347 8.35 10.52 -16.48
CA MET A 347 7.53 9.68 -17.35
C MET A 347 7.42 10.32 -18.75
N PRO A 348 7.74 9.59 -19.83
CA PRO A 348 7.73 10.15 -21.18
C PRO A 348 6.33 10.57 -21.63
N SER A 349 6.23 11.69 -22.36
CA SER A 349 4.97 12.19 -22.93
C SER A 349 4.41 11.30 -24.04
N ALA A 350 5.26 10.50 -24.70
CA ALA A 350 4.87 9.52 -25.72
C ALA A 350 4.03 8.37 -25.15
N ALA A 351 4.07 8.15 -23.83
CA ALA A 351 3.28 7.12 -23.19
C ALA A 351 1.78 7.45 -23.27
N THR A 352 0.95 6.43 -23.47
CA THR A 352 -0.51 6.65 -23.50
C THR A 352 -0.96 7.18 -22.13
N LYS A 353 -1.64 8.34 -22.13
CA LYS A 353 -2.16 8.98 -20.92
C LYS A 353 -3.03 8.00 -20.14
N ARG A 354 -2.96 8.11 -18.81
CA ARG A 354 -3.79 7.30 -17.92
C ARG A 354 -5.27 7.63 -18.17
N THR A 355 -6.04 6.63 -18.59
CA THR A 355 -7.50 6.72 -18.56
C THR A 355 -7.95 6.70 -17.10
N VAL A 356 -8.69 7.73 -16.69
CA VAL A 356 -9.38 7.74 -15.39
C VAL A 356 -10.52 6.74 -15.49
N ARG A 357 -10.58 5.80 -14.54
CA ARG A 357 -11.73 4.90 -14.43
C ARG A 357 -12.83 5.65 -13.70
N GLU A 358 -13.99 5.71 -14.32
CA GLU A 358 -15.17 6.33 -13.76
C GLU A 358 -16.18 5.26 -13.36
N GLY A 359 -17.09 5.61 -12.46
CA GLY A 359 -18.31 4.84 -12.26
C GLY A 359 -19.10 4.77 -13.56
N LEU A 360 -19.96 3.75 -13.69
CA LEU A 360 -20.93 3.73 -14.77
C LEU A 360 -21.97 4.83 -14.55
N PRO A 361 -22.35 5.58 -15.60
CA PRO A 361 -23.49 6.49 -15.54
C PRO A 361 -24.77 5.74 -15.15
N THR A 362 -25.67 6.38 -14.43
CA THR A 362 -26.93 5.77 -13.97
C THR A 362 -27.76 5.20 -15.11
N VAL A 363 -27.78 5.85 -16.28
CA VAL A 363 -28.44 5.33 -17.49
C VAL A 363 -27.87 3.98 -17.92
N HIS A 364 -26.55 3.81 -17.83
CA HIS A 364 -25.89 2.54 -18.16
C HIS A 364 -26.15 1.48 -17.10
N LEU A 365 -26.22 1.88 -15.81
CA LEU A 365 -26.60 1.00 -14.71
C LEU A 365 -28.01 0.46 -14.91
N ASN A 366 -29.00 1.34 -15.11
CA ASN A 366 -30.40 0.95 -15.31
C ASN A 366 -30.54 0.04 -16.54
N LYS A 367 -29.89 0.37 -17.66
CA LYS A 367 -29.88 -0.48 -18.86
C LYS A 367 -29.36 -1.89 -18.56
N TRP A 368 -28.30 -2.00 -17.76
CA TRP A 368 -27.75 -3.30 -17.38
C TRP A 368 -28.68 -4.06 -16.43
N ILE A 369 -29.25 -3.38 -15.43
CA ILE A 369 -30.18 -3.98 -14.47
C ILE A 369 -31.44 -4.49 -15.16
N THR A 370 -32.06 -3.73 -16.05
CA THR A 370 -33.21 -4.21 -16.85
C THR A 370 -32.83 -5.45 -17.68
N ALA A 371 -31.67 -5.43 -18.34
CA ALA A 371 -31.20 -6.57 -19.12
C ALA A 371 -30.88 -7.81 -18.25
N ALA A 372 -30.44 -7.60 -17.01
CA ALA A 372 -30.12 -8.64 -16.05
C ALA A 372 -31.40 -9.27 -15.46
N ALA A 373 -32.40 -8.46 -15.14
CA ALA A 373 -33.72 -8.91 -14.69
C ALA A 373 -34.45 -9.77 -15.73
N ALA A 374 -34.21 -9.54 -17.02
CA ALA A 374 -34.77 -10.34 -18.10
C ALA A 374 -34.09 -11.72 -18.28
N GLN A 375 -33.01 -12.02 -17.56
CA GLN A 375 -32.29 -13.28 -17.71
C GLN A 375 -33.03 -14.44 -17.02
N LYS A 376 -33.06 -15.59 -17.71
CA LYS A 376 -33.66 -16.83 -17.21
C LYS A 376 -32.84 -17.42 -16.04
N PRO A 377 -33.43 -18.25 -15.17
CA PRO A 377 -32.71 -18.89 -14.06
C PRO A 377 -31.45 -19.67 -14.47
N ARG A 378 -31.45 -20.33 -15.63
CA ARG A 378 -30.25 -21.01 -16.17
C ARG A 378 -29.06 -20.09 -16.43
N ASP A 379 -29.33 -18.80 -16.63
CA ASP A 379 -28.37 -17.72 -16.87
C ASP A 379 -28.18 -16.87 -15.59
N ALA A 380 -28.35 -17.46 -14.40
CA ALA A 380 -28.32 -16.77 -13.12
C ALA A 380 -27.05 -15.92 -12.88
N HIS A 381 -25.91 -16.32 -13.43
CA HIS A 381 -24.69 -15.50 -13.39
C HIS A 381 -24.86 -14.14 -14.10
N LYS A 382 -25.59 -14.07 -15.22
CA LYS A 382 -25.92 -12.79 -15.86
C LYS A 382 -26.95 -12.01 -15.04
N ARG A 383 -27.92 -12.71 -14.44
CA ARG A 383 -28.95 -12.09 -13.59
C ARG A 383 -28.33 -11.38 -12.38
N TRP A 384 -27.48 -12.07 -11.62
CA TRP A 384 -27.07 -11.60 -10.29
C TRP A 384 -25.73 -10.90 -10.24
N LEU A 385 -24.75 -11.24 -11.10
CA LEU A 385 -23.41 -10.65 -10.99
C LEU A 385 -23.41 -9.10 -11.04
N PRO A 386 -24.12 -8.43 -11.97
CA PRO A 386 -24.14 -6.97 -12.02
C PRO A 386 -24.74 -6.38 -10.75
N MET A 387 -25.83 -6.98 -10.26
CA MET A 387 -26.55 -6.52 -9.07
C MET A 387 -25.72 -6.66 -7.80
N VAL A 388 -25.15 -7.84 -7.56
CA VAL A 388 -24.26 -8.09 -6.43
C VAL A 388 -23.04 -7.16 -6.50
N GLY A 389 -22.39 -7.06 -7.66
CA GLY A 389 -21.22 -6.19 -7.82
C GLY A 389 -21.51 -4.71 -7.59
N MET A 390 -22.69 -4.25 -7.97
CA MET A 390 -23.15 -2.88 -7.80
C MET A 390 -23.52 -2.55 -6.35
N LEU A 391 -24.29 -3.41 -5.69
CA LEU A 391 -24.86 -3.12 -4.37
C LEU A 391 -23.91 -3.47 -3.22
N THR A 392 -22.98 -4.40 -3.41
CA THR A 392 -21.98 -4.77 -2.38
C THR A 392 -20.60 -4.15 -2.63
N GLY A 393 -20.32 -3.73 -3.87
CA GLY A 393 -18.99 -3.29 -4.28
C GLY A 393 -17.92 -4.40 -4.27
N MET A 394 -18.30 -5.67 -4.11
CA MET A 394 -17.36 -6.80 -4.13
C MET A 394 -16.60 -6.89 -5.46
N ARG A 395 -15.38 -7.42 -5.41
CA ARG A 395 -14.60 -7.67 -6.64
C ARG A 395 -15.24 -8.85 -7.37
N LEU A 396 -15.27 -8.82 -8.71
CA LEU A 396 -15.81 -9.95 -9.50
C LEU A 396 -15.17 -11.30 -9.14
N GLY A 397 -13.85 -11.31 -8.92
CA GLY A 397 -13.13 -12.50 -8.47
C GLY A 397 -13.44 -12.93 -7.04
N GLU A 398 -14.05 -12.09 -6.20
CA GLU A 398 -14.61 -12.52 -4.90
C GLU A 398 -15.99 -13.14 -5.12
N ILE A 399 -16.84 -12.49 -5.93
CA ILE A 399 -18.22 -12.92 -6.18
C ILE A 399 -18.27 -14.30 -6.86
N VAL A 400 -17.43 -14.54 -7.87
CA VAL A 400 -17.39 -15.82 -8.62
C VAL A 400 -17.03 -17.01 -7.72
N TRP A 401 -16.25 -16.77 -6.68
CA TRP A 401 -15.80 -17.79 -5.72
C TRP A 401 -16.72 -17.93 -4.51
N LEU A 402 -17.86 -17.24 -4.47
CA LEU A 402 -18.82 -17.39 -3.38
C LEU A 402 -19.37 -18.80 -3.32
N GLN A 403 -19.35 -19.37 -2.12
CA GLN A 403 -20.01 -20.63 -1.78
C GLN A 403 -21.27 -20.35 -0.96
N VAL A 404 -22.21 -21.28 -0.97
CA VAL A 404 -23.45 -21.16 -0.18
C VAL A 404 -23.15 -20.96 1.31
N SER A 405 -22.07 -21.60 1.82
CA SER A 405 -21.57 -21.44 3.18
C SER A 405 -21.06 -20.05 3.52
N ASP A 406 -20.85 -19.17 2.54
CA ASP A 406 -20.39 -17.80 2.76
C ASP A 406 -21.54 -16.89 3.15
N LEU A 407 -22.79 -17.28 2.84
CA LEU A 407 -23.99 -16.60 3.31
C LEU A 407 -24.21 -17.02 4.77
N ALA A 408 -23.91 -16.10 5.67
CA ALA A 408 -24.02 -16.28 7.10
C ALA A 408 -25.06 -15.32 7.67
N GLU A 409 -25.56 -15.63 8.86
CA GLU A 409 -26.34 -14.69 9.65
C GLU A 409 -25.45 -14.14 10.77
N LEU A 410 -25.50 -12.83 10.95
CA LEU A 410 -24.83 -12.12 12.04
C LEU A 410 -25.84 -11.13 12.62
N ASP A 411 -26.17 -11.31 13.90
CA ASP A 411 -27.10 -10.46 14.65
C ASP A 411 -28.44 -10.22 13.91
N GLY A 412 -29.00 -11.28 13.32
CA GLY A 412 -30.27 -11.24 12.59
C GLY A 412 -30.18 -10.73 11.14
N HIS A 413 -29.00 -10.32 10.67
CA HIS A 413 -28.78 -9.87 9.29
C HIS A 413 -28.03 -10.90 8.47
N THR A 414 -28.49 -11.14 7.24
CA THR A 414 -27.74 -11.95 6.26
C THR A 414 -26.53 -11.16 5.75
N VAL A 415 -25.35 -11.75 5.84
CA VAL A 415 -24.07 -11.19 5.39
C VAL A 415 -23.33 -12.18 4.50
N ILE A 416 -22.34 -11.68 3.76
CA ILE A 416 -21.35 -12.52 3.09
C ILE A 416 -20.05 -12.50 3.91
N ASP A 417 -19.62 -13.65 4.41
CA ASP A 417 -18.39 -13.80 5.21
C ASP A 417 -17.23 -14.36 4.36
N LEU A 418 -16.38 -13.47 3.86
CA LEU A 418 -15.20 -13.81 3.07
C LEU A 418 -14.01 -14.25 3.92
N ARG A 419 -14.14 -14.32 5.25
CA ARG A 419 -13.09 -14.84 6.14
C ARG A 419 -13.05 -16.36 6.17
N ARG A 420 -14.16 -17.01 5.78
CA ARG A 420 -14.27 -18.47 5.74
C ARG A 420 -13.39 -19.06 4.64
N PRO A 421 -12.68 -20.18 4.86
CA PRO A 421 -11.97 -20.87 3.79
C PRO A 421 -12.95 -21.36 2.71
N LEU A 422 -12.44 -21.65 1.52
CA LEU A 422 -13.20 -22.34 0.49
C LEU A 422 -13.17 -23.83 0.76
N VAL A 423 -14.26 -24.54 0.47
CA VAL A 423 -14.25 -26.00 0.45
C VAL A 423 -14.19 -26.47 -0.99
N ILE A 424 -13.06 -27.05 -1.41
CA ILE A 424 -12.84 -27.59 -2.76
C ILE A 424 -12.45 -29.06 -2.60
N ASP A 425 -13.14 -29.97 -3.28
CA ASP A 425 -12.90 -31.42 -3.19
C ASP A 425 -12.84 -31.94 -1.74
N ARG A 426 -13.74 -31.40 -0.89
CA ARG A 426 -13.85 -31.70 0.55
C ARG A 426 -12.64 -31.29 1.39
N LYS A 427 -11.74 -30.47 0.84
CA LYS A 427 -10.61 -29.88 1.56
C LYS A 427 -10.83 -28.39 1.74
N GLU A 428 -10.44 -27.89 2.90
CA GLU A 428 -10.37 -26.45 3.12
C GLU A 428 -9.15 -25.88 2.40
N VAL A 429 -9.41 -24.85 1.61
CA VAL A 429 -8.41 -24.15 0.81
C VAL A 429 -8.55 -22.67 1.08
N ASP A 430 -7.43 -22.01 1.35
CA ASP A 430 -7.40 -20.56 1.51
C ASP A 430 -7.95 -19.87 0.27
N ARG A 431 -8.76 -18.84 0.49
CA ARG A 431 -9.23 -18.01 -0.62
C ARG A 431 -8.05 -17.35 -1.30
N ARG A 432 -8.00 -17.43 -2.62
CA ARG A 432 -7.08 -16.65 -3.47
C ARG A 432 -7.51 -15.19 -3.49
N LEU A 433 -7.33 -14.51 -2.37
CA LEU A 433 -7.69 -13.11 -2.22
C LEU A 433 -6.54 -12.20 -2.61
N LYS A 434 -6.89 -11.02 -3.12
CA LYS A 434 -5.92 -10.10 -3.73
C LYS A 434 -5.07 -9.36 -2.69
N THR A 435 -5.58 -9.17 -1.48
CA THR A 435 -4.94 -8.39 -0.42
C THR A 435 -5.28 -8.96 0.96
N GLU A 436 -4.43 -8.69 1.96
CA GLU A 436 -4.64 -9.05 3.37
C GLU A 436 -5.95 -8.50 3.95
N THR A 437 -6.50 -7.42 3.37
CA THR A 437 -7.78 -6.82 3.76
C THR A 437 -9.00 -7.39 3.06
N SER A 438 -8.80 -8.40 2.20
CA SER A 438 -9.90 -9.03 1.47
C SER A 438 -10.76 -9.97 2.33
N PRO A 439 -10.23 -10.75 3.30
CA PRO A 439 -11.05 -11.47 4.28
C PRO A 439 -11.83 -10.48 5.13
N ARG A 440 -13.15 -10.40 4.92
CA ARG A 440 -14.03 -9.43 5.58
C ARG A 440 -15.47 -9.92 5.60
N ILE A 441 -16.27 -9.27 6.45
CA ILE A 441 -17.73 -9.36 6.39
C ILE A 441 -18.23 -8.30 5.43
N VAL A 442 -19.14 -8.67 4.54
CA VAL A 442 -19.81 -7.78 3.60
C VAL A 442 -21.30 -7.75 3.98
N GLY A 443 -21.78 -6.57 4.40
CA GLY A 443 -23.20 -6.36 4.66
C GLY A 443 -24.01 -6.42 3.37
N LEU A 444 -25.22 -6.97 3.44
CA LEU A 444 -26.12 -7.06 2.29
C LEU A 444 -27.26 -6.05 2.44
N PRO A 445 -27.44 -5.13 1.48
CA PRO A 445 -28.65 -4.31 1.40
C PRO A 445 -29.91 -5.20 1.30
N SER A 446 -30.98 -4.84 2.01
CA SER A 446 -32.25 -5.61 2.04
C SER A 446 -32.83 -5.84 0.66
N PHE A 447 -32.64 -4.87 -0.26
CA PHE A 447 -33.08 -5.02 -1.64
C PHE A 447 -32.49 -6.26 -2.35
N LEU A 448 -31.24 -6.65 -2.06
CA LEU A 448 -30.67 -7.89 -2.61
C LEU A 448 -31.39 -9.13 -2.07
N ILE A 449 -31.85 -9.08 -0.83
CA ILE A 449 -32.60 -10.14 -0.18
C ILE A 449 -34.00 -10.22 -0.80
N GLU A 450 -34.71 -9.09 -0.83
CA GLU A 450 -36.07 -8.95 -1.39
C GLU A 450 -36.14 -9.33 -2.87
N ALA A 451 -35.11 -8.99 -3.65
CA ALA A 451 -35.01 -9.38 -5.04
C ALA A 451 -34.88 -10.91 -5.23
N GLY A 452 -34.60 -11.68 -4.17
CA GLY A 452 -34.48 -13.13 -4.20
C GLY A 452 -33.07 -13.66 -4.46
N PHE A 453 -32.02 -12.82 -4.36
CA PHE A 453 -30.64 -13.30 -4.57
C PHE A 453 -30.23 -14.31 -3.49
N VAL A 454 -30.59 -14.04 -2.23
CA VAL A 454 -30.25 -14.92 -1.10
C VAL A 454 -30.96 -16.27 -1.26
N ASP A 455 -32.23 -16.27 -1.64
CA ASP A 455 -32.99 -17.50 -1.89
C ASP A 455 -32.41 -18.29 -3.06
N TYR A 456 -32.09 -17.62 -4.17
CA TYR A 456 -31.37 -18.23 -5.29
C TYR A 456 -30.08 -18.91 -4.80
N ALA A 457 -29.25 -18.19 -4.04
CA ALA A 457 -27.95 -18.66 -3.63
C ALA A 457 -28.03 -19.81 -2.62
N ARG A 458 -29.00 -19.78 -1.67
CA ARG A 458 -29.27 -20.86 -0.72
C ARG A 458 -29.82 -22.13 -1.40
N ASN A 459 -30.54 -21.98 -2.51
CA ASN A 459 -31.08 -23.10 -3.30
C ASN A 459 -30.07 -23.75 -4.25
N VAL A 460 -28.88 -23.16 -4.43
CA VAL A 460 -27.76 -23.87 -5.05
C VAL A 460 -27.34 -25.02 -4.12
N ARG A 461 -26.88 -26.15 -4.68
CA ARG A 461 -26.45 -27.34 -3.90
C ARG A 461 -25.67 -26.93 -2.64
N LYS A 462 -26.04 -27.47 -1.46
CA LYS A 462 -25.67 -27.07 -0.09
C LYS A 462 -24.17 -26.85 0.24
N ARG A 463 -23.24 -27.11 -0.69
CA ARG A 463 -21.78 -26.87 -0.59
C ARG A 463 -21.16 -26.45 -1.93
N GLY A 464 -21.96 -25.94 -2.85
CA GLY A 464 -21.54 -25.56 -4.20
C GLY A 464 -21.18 -24.08 -4.29
N PHE A 465 -20.55 -23.73 -5.41
CA PHE A 465 -20.37 -22.33 -5.79
C PHE A 465 -21.69 -21.71 -6.24
N VAL A 466 -22.00 -20.52 -5.73
CA VAL A 466 -23.18 -19.73 -6.12
C VAL A 466 -23.21 -19.47 -7.63
N PHE A 467 -22.02 -19.37 -8.24
CA PHE A 467 -21.83 -19.20 -9.68
C PHE A 467 -20.97 -20.32 -10.29
N SER A 468 -21.47 -21.55 -10.26
CA SER A 468 -20.76 -22.75 -10.75
C SER A 468 -20.32 -22.69 -12.23
N ALA A 469 -20.98 -21.89 -13.05
CA ALA A 469 -20.75 -21.80 -14.50
C ALA A 469 -19.31 -21.42 -14.91
N PHE A 470 -18.52 -20.81 -14.01
CA PHE A 470 -17.15 -20.38 -14.32
C PHE A 470 -16.07 -21.36 -13.85
N HIS A 471 -16.43 -22.34 -13.01
CA HIS A 471 -15.46 -23.20 -12.32
C HIS A 471 -14.92 -24.34 -13.18
N THR A 472 -15.35 -24.44 -14.44
CA THR A 472 -14.74 -25.33 -15.44
C THR A 472 -13.58 -24.67 -16.19
N ALA A 473 -13.35 -23.38 -15.98
CA ALA A 473 -12.24 -22.64 -16.61
C ALA A 473 -11.00 -22.61 -15.70
N ASP A 474 -9.81 -22.53 -16.31
CA ASP A 474 -8.53 -22.45 -15.57
C ASP A 474 -8.46 -21.22 -14.66
N ASP A 475 -9.04 -20.09 -15.09
CA ASP A 475 -9.23 -18.89 -14.28
C ASP A 475 -10.72 -18.46 -14.33
N PRO A 476 -11.52 -18.88 -13.32
CA PRO A 476 -12.93 -18.53 -13.25
C PRO A 476 -13.20 -17.01 -13.23
N ALA A 477 -12.33 -16.23 -12.59
CA ALA A 477 -12.50 -14.78 -12.48
C ALA A 477 -12.23 -14.08 -13.82
N ASP A 478 -11.22 -14.54 -14.58
CA ASP A 478 -10.94 -14.05 -15.93
C ASP A 478 -12.06 -14.44 -16.91
N ALA A 479 -12.55 -15.69 -16.84
CA ALA A 479 -13.69 -16.15 -17.63
C ALA A 479 -14.94 -15.28 -17.41
N ALA A 480 -15.29 -15.02 -16.15
CA ALA A 480 -16.39 -14.13 -15.79
C ALA A 480 -16.15 -12.70 -16.29
N SER A 481 -14.92 -12.17 -16.16
CA SER A 481 -14.58 -10.83 -16.63
C SER A 481 -14.74 -10.67 -18.13
N LYS A 482 -14.28 -11.65 -18.92
CA LYS A 482 -14.46 -11.71 -20.37
C LYS A 482 -15.94 -11.76 -20.74
N GLN A 483 -16.71 -12.60 -20.08
CA GLN A 483 -18.14 -12.73 -20.35
C GLN A 483 -18.90 -11.43 -20.04
N MET A 484 -18.70 -10.83 -18.87
CA MET A 484 -19.34 -9.57 -18.50
C MET A 484 -18.92 -8.44 -19.44
N THR A 485 -17.65 -8.38 -19.83
CA THR A 485 -17.16 -7.41 -20.82
C THR A 485 -17.87 -7.57 -22.17
N ASN A 486 -18.02 -8.81 -22.65
CA ASN A 486 -18.73 -9.08 -23.89
C ASN A 486 -20.21 -8.69 -23.81
N TRP A 487 -20.85 -8.89 -22.64
CA TRP A 487 -22.23 -8.48 -22.44
C TRP A 487 -22.38 -6.95 -22.38
N MET A 488 -21.51 -6.26 -21.65
CA MET A 488 -21.48 -4.79 -21.63
C MET A 488 -21.29 -4.20 -23.04
N LYS A 489 -20.47 -4.83 -23.89
CA LYS A 489 -20.32 -4.44 -25.31
C LYS A 489 -21.62 -4.60 -26.09
N LYS A 490 -22.32 -5.73 -25.94
CA LYS A 490 -23.62 -5.96 -26.58
C LYS A 490 -24.68 -4.96 -26.14
N LEU A 491 -24.63 -4.52 -24.88
CA LEU A 491 -25.51 -3.48 -24.35
C LEU A 491 -25.07 -2.05 -24.72
N GLY A 492 -23.90 -1.85 -25.34
CA GLY A 492 -23.37 -0.53 -25.66
C GLY A 492 -22.96 0.29 -24.43
N ILE A 493 -22.70 -0.35 -23.29
CA ILE A 493 -22.30 0.30 -22.02
C ILE A 493 -20.82 0.05 -21.67
N HIS A 494 -20.06 -0.51 -22.61
CA HIS A 494 -18.64 -0.78 -22.44
C HIS A 494 -17.79 0.28 -23.11
N GLU A 495 -16.89 0.88 -22.34
CA GLU A 495 -15.83 1.74 -22.85
C GLU A 495 -14.50 1.21 -22.32
N ARG A 496 -13.60 0.86 -23.24
CA ARG A 496 -12.34 0.19 -22.89
C ARG A 496 -11.56 1.04 -21.88
N GLN A 497 -11.12 0.41 -20.79
CA GLN A 497 -10.34 1.02 -19.70
C GLN A 497 -11.05 2.12 -18.90
N ARG A 498 -12.28 2.51 -19.25
CA ARG A 498 -13.08 3.50 -18.52
C ARG A 498 -14.30 2.86 -17.84
N GLN A 499 -15.09 2.10 -18.61
CA GLN A 499 -16.32 1.45 -18.16
C GLN A 499 -16.20 -0.08 -18.28
N THR A 500 -15.99 -0.73 -17.13
CA THR A 500 -15.83 -2.19 -17.01
C THR A 500 -16.68 -2.70 -15.85
N PHE A 501 -16.75 -4.02 -15.63
CA PHE A 501 -17.41 -4.55 -14.43
C PHE A 501 -16.85 -3.92 -13.13
N HIS A 502 -15.55 -3.61 -13.08
CA HIS A 502 -14.94 -2.97 -11.91
C HIS A 502 -15.45 -1.54 -11.67
N SER A 503 -16.06 -0.88 -12.67
CA SER A 503 -16.70 0.43 -12.49
C SER A 503 -17.86 0.36 -11.50
N LEU A 504 -18.56 -0.78 -11.40
CA LEU A 504 -19.63 -0.98 -10.39
C LEU A 504 -19.11 -0.77 -8.96
N ARG A 505 -17.87 -1.20 -8.68
CA ARG A 505 -17.24 -0.98 -7.39
C ARG A 505 -16.91 0.49 -7.13
N HIS A 506 -16.61 1.27 -8.17
CA HIS A 506 -16.44 2.71 -8.03
C HIS A 506 -17.77 3.40 -7.70
N ASN A 507 -18.88 3.00 -8.34
CA ASN A 507 -20.21 3.45 -7.98
C ASN A 507 -20.54 3.10 -6.52
N ALA A 508 -20.37 1.82 -6.14
CA ALA A 508 -20.58 1.36 -4.77
C ALA A 508 -19.76 2.17 -3.77
N LYS A 509 -18.44 2.32 -3.99
CA LYS A 509 -17.60 3.10 -3.08
C LYS A 509 -18.15 4.51 -2.85
N HIS A 510 -18.55 5.18 -3.93
CA HIS A 510 -19.10 6.53 -3.85
C HIS A 510 -20.39 6.57 -3.02
N TRP A 511 -21.33 5.66 -3.26
CA TRP A 511 -22.58 5.60 -2.50
C TRP A 511 -22.36 5.29 -1.02
N TYR A 512 -21.57 4.25 -0.70
CA TYR A 512 -21.29 3.92 0.69
C TYR A 512 -20.53 5.03 1.42
N ALA A 513 -19.62 5.75 0.74
CA ALA A 513 -18.89 6.86 1.35
C ALA A 513 -19.81 8.05 1.65
N ASN A 514 -20.77 8.33 0.77
CA ASN A 514 -21.75 9.41 0.99
C ASN A 514 -22.74 9.06 2.12
N GLU A 515 -23.23 7.83 2.17
CA GLU A 515 -24.25 7.42 3.14
C GLU A 515 -23.69 7.08 4.53
N PHE A 516 -22.51 6.43 4.58
CA PHE A 516 -21.99 5.85 5.82
C PHE A 516 -20.60 6.36 6.20
N GLY A 517 -20.00 7.23 5.39
CA GLY A 517 -18.63 7.72 5.55
C GLY A 517 -17.56 6.76 5.01
N GLU A 518 -16.35 7.30 4.83
CA GLU A 518 -15.25 6.58 4.17
C GLU A 518 -14.81 5.32 4.90
N ARG A 519 -14.91 5.29 6.24
CA ARG A 519 -14.49 4.15 7.06
C ARG A 519 -15.33 2.91 6.78
N THR A 520 -16.65 3.05 6.83
CA THR A 520 -17.60 1.97 6.55
C THR A 520 -17.49 1.52 5.10
N ALA A 521 -17.35 2.47 4.17
CA ALA A 521 -17.12 2.16 2.76
C ALA A 521 -15.83 1.36 2.53
N ASP A 522 -14.71 1.77 3.14
CA ASP A 522 -13.43 1.08 3.02
C ASP A 522 -13.51 -0.33 3.62
N ARG A 523 -14.22 -0.53 4.74
CA ARG A 523 -14.47 -1.85 5.35
C ARG A 523 -15.35 -2.74 4.48
N GLN A 524 -16.51 -2.26 4.03
CA GLN A 524 -17.42 -2.99 3.16
C GLN A 524 -16.72 -3.46 1.87
N LEU A 525 -15.89 -2.59 1.29
CA LEU A 525 -15.18 -2.89 0.06
C LEU A 525 -13.88 -3.67 0.29
N GLY A 526 -13.26 -3.63 1.48
CA GLY A 526 -11.94 -4.23 1.72
C GLY A 526 -10.82 -3.41 1.07
N HIS A 527 -10.80 -2.10 1.35
CA HIS A 527 -9.70 -1.20 1.04
C HIS A 527 -8.75 -1.13 2.23
N ALA A 528 -7.43 -1.17 1.96
CA ALA A 528 -6.45 -1.00 3.01
C ALA A 528 -6.52 0.44 3.56
N PRO A 529 -6.43 0.61 4.89
CA PRO A 529 -6.47 1.93 5.48
C PRO A 529 -5.30 2.75 4.92
N ALA A 530 -5.59 3.96 4.45
CA ALA A 530 -4.59 4.82 3.83
C ALA A 530 -3.49 5.28 4.81
N ASN A 531 -3.76 5.20 6.11
CA ASN A 531 -2.86 5.58 7.19
C ASN A 531 -3.15 4.75 8.46
N VAL A 532 -2.22 4.79 9.39
CA VAL A 532 -2.32 4.04 10.66
C VAL A 532 -3.53 4.50 11.50
N SER A 533 -3.95 5.77 11.42
CA SER A 533 -5.14 6.22 12.15
C SER A 533 -6.42 5.51 11.68
N ARG A 534 -6.57 5.31 10.36
CA ARG A 534 -7.71 4.56 9.81
C ARG A 534 -7.69 3.06 10.11
N SER A 535 -6.58 2.52 10.64
CA SER A 535 -6.55 1.15 11.18
C SER A 535 -7.06 1.02 12.61
N TYR A 536 -7.29 2.12 13.35
CA TYR A 536 -7.81 2.03 14.72
C TYR A 536 -9.29 1.65 14.78
N GLY A 537 -9.65 0.83 15.77
CA GLY A 537 -10.96 0.24 15.99
C GLY A 537 -11.11 -1.12 15.30
N PHE A 538 -12.31 -1.71 15.31
CA PHE A 538 -12.48 -3.07 14.80
C PHE A 538 -12.17 -3.19 13.29
N PRO A 539 -11.44 -4.21 12.83
CA PRO A 539 -11.07 -4.33 11.41
C PRO A 539 -12.25 -4.76 10.52
N VAL A 540 -13.35 -5.19 11.12
CA VAL A 540 -14.55 -5.69 10.45
C VAL A 540 -15.74 -4.77 10.69
N LEU A 541 -16.75 -4.86 9.81
CA LEU A 541 -18.04 -4.23 10.03
C LEU A 541 -18.65 -4.71 11.35
N GLN A 542 -19.17 -3.78 12.12
CA GLN A 542 -19.92 -4.04 13.35
C GLN A 542 -21.41 -4.21 13.04
N SER A 543 -22.15 -4.78 13.98
CA SER A 543 -23.58 -5.08 13.85
C SER A 543 -24.40 -3.84 13.48
N GLU A 544 -24.16 -2.70 14.12
CA GLU A 544 -24.80 -1.42 13.79
C GLU A 544 -24.50 -0.94 12.36
N GLU A 545 -23.29 -1.19 11.85
CA GLU A 545 -22.94 -0.84 10.47
C GLU A 545 -23.64 -1.79 9.49
N ILE A 546 -23.78 -3.07 9.85
CA ILE A 546 -24.47 -4.07 9.04
C ILE A 546 -25.98 -3.77 8.95
N GLU A 547 -26.60 -3.41 10.07
CA GLU A 547 -28.00 -3.00 10.13
C GLU A 547 -28.26 -1.77 9.23
N LYS A 548 -27.39 -0.76 9.31
CA LYS A 548 -27.45 0.43 8.44
C LYS A 548 -27.27 0.09 6.96
N ILE A 549 -26.37 -0.84 6.64
CA ILE A 549 -26.17 -1.32 5.26
C ILE A 549 -27.38 -2.10 4.77
N ALA A 550 -28.01 -2.92 5.62
CA ALA A 550 -29.25 -3.62 5.30
C ALA A 550 -30.36 -2.62 4.96
N ALA A 551 -30.50 -1.57 5.77
CA ALA A 551 -31.46 -0.48 5.55
C ALA A 551 -31.02 0.57 4.49
N MET A 552 -29.98 0.30 3.71
CA MET A 552 -29.45 1.27 2.73
C MET A 552 -30.53 1.65 1.70
N PRO A 553 -30.79 2.96 1.48
CA PRO A 553 -31.72 3.39 0.45
C PRO A 553 -31.16 3.08 -0.95
N ILE A 554 -32.06 2.88 -1.91
CA ILE A 554 -31.65 2.71 -3.31
C ILE A 554 -30.97 4.01 -3.78
N PRO A 555 -29.74 3.94 -4.33
CA PRO A 555 -29.04 5.12 -4.82
C PRO A 555 -29.87 5.94 -5.83
N ARG A 556 -29.78 7.27 -5.74
CA ARG A 556 -30.60 8.18 -6.55
C ARG A 556 -30.50 7.88 -8.06
N GLY A 557 -31.66 7.67 -8.67
CA GLY A 557 -31.82 7.42 -10.11
C GLY A 557 -31.58 5.97 -10.53
N LEU A 558 -31.13 5.10 -9.62
CA LEU A 558 -31.02 3.68 -9.88
C LEU A 558 -32.42 3.04 -9.83
N ASP A 559 -32.82 2.40 -10.91
CA ASP A 559 -34.10 1.69 -10.99
C ASP A 559 -33.86 0.19 -10.83
N LEU A 560 -34.34 -0.34 -9.70
CA LEU A 560 -34.27 -1.76 -9.39
C LEU A 560 -35.63 -2.47 -9.49
N SER A 561 -36.69 -1.74 -9.85
CA SER A 561 -38.04 -2.32 -10.04
C SER A 561 -38.09 -3.53 -10.99
N PRO A 562 -37.21 -3.68 -12.02
CA PRO A 562 -37.22 -4.89 -12.85
C PRO A 562 -36.93 -6.19 -12.08
N PHE A 563 -36.30 -6.11 -10.91
CA PHE A 563 -36.06 -7.25 -10.03
C PHE A 563 -37.14 -7.43 -8.96
N GLY A 564 -37.94 -6.39 -8.70
CA GLY A 564 -39.09 -6.47 -7.82
C GLY A 564 -40.25 -7.18 -8.53
N SER A 565 -40.92 -8.05 -7.80
CA SER A 565 -42.21 -8.63 -8.16
C SER A 565 -43.34 -7.84 -7.50
#